data_AF-A0A8H5LT24-F1
#
_entry.id   AF-A0A8H5LT24-F1
#
_cell.length_a   1.000
_cell.length_b   1.000
_cell.length_c   1.000
_cell.angle_alpha   90.00
_cell.angle_beta   90.00
_cell.angle_gamma   90.00
#
_symmetry.space_group_name_H-M   'P 1'
#
loop_
_entity.id
_entity.type
_entity.pdbx_description
1 polymer ?
#
loop_
_entity_poly.entity_id
_entity_poly.type
_entity_poly.pdbx_seq_one_letter_code
_entity_poly.pdbx_strand_id
1 'polypeptide(L)'
;MTRAKALLDTLPPKWDPCQTQPEDHEPLHAPTSEEKDITVFDTRITVRGTLTDTFRIFTEGEDNESIPVIPPYQGPAQEPTVIATDGSCIENGRETARVGAGIYFGNHDLRNKSMRLPINMFKRMTKATNQIKQSPLEQSNQTGEVIAAREAIELAPRDAILTVETDSKYVQIQLTKNTKKNEDKGYIGVKNREILKAAIASLRRWNQPTYLKWIKGHNGDERNEAADRLAGAGAEKETVDNIIVPDSIGLEVTGAKLSVMMQKLAYKAIRERKLKKERRKNGSRRRTVENIEKVQAQVEEAFGLVPKKDGIWKAIRHKDFARKTRNFLWMTIHDAYMTGTHWERNSNSVERQERAYCQHDRQLEDMEHILTSCESPGQEVIWELAKRLWNNLE
;
A
#
# COMPACT_ATOMS: atom_id res chain seq x y z
N MET A 1 -33.05 -0.44 -43.13
CA MET A 1 -32.00 0.13 -42.26
C MET A 1 -32.49 0.55 -40.87
N THR A 2 -33.77 0.85 -40.66
CA THR A 2 -34.31 1.37 -39.39
C THR A 2 -34.20 0.43 -38.19
N ARG A 3 -34.39 -0.89 -38.38
CA ARG A 3 -34.26 -1.88 -37.29
C ARG A 3 -32.82 -2.12 -36.82
N ALA A 4 -31.85 -2.04 -37.73
CA ALA A 4 -30.43 -2.20 -37.38
C ALA A 4 -29.95 -1.02 -36.54
N LYS A 5 -30.33 0.21 -36.92
CA LYS A 5 -30.05 1.40 -36.12
C LYS A 5 -30.71 1.33 -34.74
N ALA A 6 -31.98 0.94 -34.68
CA ALA A 6 -32.68 0.78 -33.40
C ALA A 6 -32.04 -0.29 -32.48
N LEU A 7 -31.37 -1.30 -33.03
CA LEU A 7 -30.61 -2.29 -32.25
C LEU A 7 -29.22 -1.79 -31.81
N LEU A 8 -28.56 -0.96 -32.63
CA LEU A 8 -27.30 -0.33 -32.24
C LEU A 8 -27.51 0.73 -31.16
N ASP A 9 -28.59 1.49 -31.25
CA ASP A 9 -28.98 2.52 -30.27
C ASP A 9 -29.30 1.93 -28.87
N THR A 10 -29.44 0.60 -28.71
CA THR A 10 -29.59 -0.05 -27.40
C THR A 10 -28.27 -0.51 -26.79
N LEU A 11 -27.15 -0.47 -27.53
CA LEU A 11 -25.84 -0.86 -27.03
C LEU A 11 -25.28 0.23 -26.10
N PRO A 12 -24.70 -0.13 -24.94
CA PRO A 12 -23.94 0.82 -24.14
C PRO A 12 -22.79 1.42 -24.97
N PRO A 13 -22.35 2.68 -24.69
CA PRO A 13 -21.29 3.34 -25.47
C PRO A 13 -20.01 2.51 -25.63
N LYS A 14 -19.68 1.70 -24.62
CA LYS A 14 -18.55 0.77 -24.60
C LYS A 14 -18.59 -0.32 -25.69
N TRP A 15 -19.78 -0.67 -26.16
CA TRP A 15 -20.01 -1.76 -27.12
C TRP A 15 -20.63 -1.27 -28.42
N ASP A 16 -20.92 0.04 -28.53
CA ASP A 16 -21.50 0.64 -29.71
C ASP A 16 -20.41 0.93 -30.76
N PRO A 17 -20.36 0.20 -31.89
CA PRO A 17 -19.36 0.41 -32.93
C PRO A 17 -19.54 1.74 -33.67
N CYS A 18 -20.64 2.48 -33.44
CA CYS A 18 -20.84 3.83 -33.97
C CYS A 18 -20.19 4.92 -33.11
N GLN A 19 -19.79 4.61 -31.88
CA GLN A 19 -19.01 5.53 -31.04
C GLN A 19 -17.52 5.38 -31.31
N THR A 20 -16.77 6.45 -31.03
CA THR A 20 -15.30 6.40 -31.00
C THR A 20 -14.84 5.48 -29.87
N GLN A 21 -14.01 4.51 -30.20
CA GLN A 21 -13.43 3.56 -29.26
C GLN A 21 -11.96 3.90 -28.99
N PRO A 22 -11.37 3.47 -27.87
CA PRO A 22 -9.96 3.77 -27.59
C PRO A 22 -8.99 3.28 -28.67
N GLU A 23 -9.28 2.12 -29.30
CA GLU A 23 -8.49 1.58 -30.41
C GLU A 23 -8.35 2.55 -31.59
N ASP A 24 -9.29 3.48 -31.77
CA ASP A 24 -9.26 4.47 -32.86
C ASP A 24 -8.18 5.53 -32.64
N HIS A 25 -7.66 5.66 -31.41
CA HIS A 25 -6.66 6.65 -31.03
C HIS A 25 -5.35 6.02 -30.53
N GLU A 26 -5.34 4.72 -30.28
CA GLU A 26 -4.16 4.01 -29.80
C GLU A 26 -3.18 3.70 -30.95
N PRO A 27 -1.86 3.92 -30.74
CA PRO A 27 -0.86 3.55 -31.73
C PRO A 27 -0.80 2.03 -31.91
N LEU A 28 -0.57 1.57 -33.16
CA LEU A 28 -0.49 0.15 -33.52
C LEU A 28 0.56 -0.63 -32.70
N HIS A 29 1.66 0.03 -32.33
CA HIS A 29 2.73 -0.53 -31.54
C HIS A 29 2.99 0.31 -30.29
N ALA A 30 3.41 -0.34 -29.21
CA ALA A 30 3.85 0.35 -28.01
C ALA A 30 5.09 1.20 -28.35
N PRO A 31 5.19 2.44 -27.85
CA PRO A 31 6.40 3.20 -28.01
C PRO A 31 7.57 2.53 -27.27
N THR A 32 8.75 2.58 -27.88
CA THR A 32 10.01 2.03 -27.34
C THR A 32 11.05 3.14 -27.28
N SER A 33 11.96 3.07 -26.31
CA SER A 33 13.16 3.91 -26.27
C SER A 33 14.40 3.03 -26.40
N GLU A 34 15.42 3.51 -27.12
CA GLU A 34 16.72 2.84 -27.26
C GLU A 34 17.64 3.14 -26.06
N GLU A 35 17.32 4.17 -25.26
CA GLU A 35 18.06 4.50 -24.06
C GLU A 35 17.73 3.53 -22.92
N LYS A 36 18.76 2.91 -22.32
CA LYS A 36 18.60 1.87 -21.29
C LYS A 36 17.86 2.34 -20.04
N ASP A 37 17.99 3.62 -19.71
CA ASP A 37 17.45 4.19 -18.47
C ASP A 37 16.09 4.85 -18.66
N ILE A 38 15.62 5.01 -19.90
CA ILE A 38 14.32 5.57 -20.22
C ILE A 38 13.34 4.46 -20.58
N THR A 39 12.21 4.41 -19.89
CA THR A 39 11.09 3.53 -20.26
C THR A 39 9.89 4.38 -20.63
N VAL A 40 9.33 4.14 -21.83
CA VAL A 40 8.11 4.83 -22.26
C VAL A 40 6.90 4.22 -21.56
N PHE A 41 5.98 5.05 -21.09
CA PHE A 41 4.71 4.60 -20.56
C PHE A 41 3.79 4.12 -21.69
N ASP A 42 3.20 2.94 -21.54
CA ASP A 42 2.22 2.39 -22.47
C ASP A 42 0.82 2.92 -22.12
N THR A 43 0.33 3.88 -22.91
CA THR A 43 -0.98 4.52 -22.72
C THR A 43 -2.16 3.63 -23.10
N ARG A 44 -1.92 2.49 -23.74
CA ARG A 44 -3.00 1.62 -24.24
C ARG A 44 -3.87 1.08 -23.10
N ILE A 45 -5.17 1.16 -23.34
CA ILE A 45 -6.26 0.65 -22.52
C ILE A 45 -6.86 -0.59 -23.17
N THR A 46 -6.82 -0.69 -24.50
CA THR A 46 -7.36 -1.86 -25.19
C THR A 46 -6.64 -3.15 -24.81
N VAL A 47 -7.44 -4.17 -24.52
CA VAL A 47 -6.93 -5.49 -24.15
C VAL A 47 -7.18 -6.42 -25.32
N ARG A 48 -6.10 -6.96 -25.88
CA ARG A 48 -6.16 -8.05 -26.86
C ARG A 48 -5.99 -9.38 -26.15
N GLY A 49 -6.69 -10.42 -26.61
CA GLY A 49 -6.61 -11.74 -26.00
C GLY A 49 -7.71 -12.68 -26.49
N THR A 50 -7.84 -13.79 -25.79
CA THR A 50 -8.91 -14.78 -26.01
C THR A 50 -10.12 -14.44 -25.13
N LEU A 51 -11.26 -15.07 -25.39
CA LEU A 51 -12.45 -14.95 -24.53
C LEU A 51 -12.15 -15.28 -23.05
N THR A 52 -11.18 -16.17 -22.79
CA THR A 52 -10.72 -16.52 -21.45
C THR A 52 -10.14 -15.32 -20.69
N ASP A 53 -9.55 -14.34 -21.39
CA ASP A 53 -8.96 -13.15 -20.78
C ASP A 53 -10.02 -12.13 -20.32
N THR A 54 -11.27 -12.31 -20.75
CA THR A 54 -12.42 -11.49 -20.36
C THR A 54 -12.96 -11.90 -18.99
N PHE A 55 -12.87 -13.18 -18.62
CA PHE A 55 -13.38 -13.66 -17.34
C PHE A 55 -12.46 -13.26 -16.20
N ARG A 56 -13.00 -12.53 -15.22
CA ARG A 56 -12.29 -12.12 -14.00
C ARG A 56 -13.00 -12.65 -12.77
N ILE A 57 -12.23 -13.09 -11.78
CA ILE A 57 -12.73 -13.51 -10.47
C ILE A 57 -12.22 -12.58 -9.39
N PHE A 58 -12.89 -12.55 -8.24
CA PHE A 58 -12.65 -11.57 -7.18
C PHE A 58 -12.90 -10.10 -7.60
N THR A 59 -13.86 -9.88 -8.51
CA THR A 59 -14.39 -8.54 -8.81
C THR A 59 -15.16 -7.96 -7.61
N GLU A 60 -15.18 -6.63 -7.50
CA GLU A 60 -15.95 -5.83 -6.53
C GLU A 60 -16.44 -4.57 -7.27
N GLY A 61 -17.54 -3.95 -6.82
CA GLY A 61 -18.06 -2.71 -7.40
C GLY A 61 -19.16 -2.91 -8.45
N GLU A 62 -19.65 -1.79 -8.99
CA GLU A 62 -20.61 -1.76 -10.09
C GLU A 62 -19.88 -1.85 -11.44
N ASP A 63 -20.59 -2.28 -12.47
CA ASP A 63 -20.04 -2.34 -13.82
C ASP A 63 -19.69 -0.93 -14.31
N ASN A 64 -18.44 -0.75 -14.72
CA ASN A 64 -18.02 0.51 -15.33
C ASN A 64 -18.31 0.45 -16.84
N GLU A 65 -19.43 1.06 -17.22
CA GLU A 65 -19.85 1.19 -18.62
C GLU A 65 -19.11 2.31 -19.35
N SER A 66 -18.40 3.18 -18.63
CA SER A 66 -17.62 4.25 -19.24
C SER A 66 -16.23 3.75 -19.64
N ILE A 67 -15.89 3.92 -20.91
CA ILE A 67 -14.50 3.83 -21.35
C ILE A 67 -13.91 5.25 -21.36
N PRO A 68 -12.76 5.49 -20.73
CA PRO A 68 -12.06 6.75 -20.95
C PRO A 68 -11.55 6.80 -22.39
N VAL A 69 -12.27 7.53 -23.26
CA VAL A 69 -11.78 7.93 -24.58
C VAL A 69 -11.04 9.24 -24.39
N ILE A 70 -9.72 9.23 -24.63
CA ILE A 70 -8.91 10.44 -24.63
C ILE A 70 -8.60 10.75 -26.10
N PRO A 71 -9.23 11.78 -26.69
CA PRO A 71 -8.91 12.16 -28.05
C PRO A 71 -7.46 12.67 -28.11
N PRO A 72 -6.75 12.45 -29.23
CA PRO A 72 -5.41 13.00 -29.41
C PRO A 72 -5.45 14.53 -29.28
N TYR A 73 -4.40 15.10 -28.70
CA TYR A 73 -4.30 16.55 -28.58
C TYR A 73 -4.18 17.20 -29.96
N GLN A 74 -5.04 18.19 -30.21
CA GLN A 74 -5.10 18.93 -31.48
C GLN A 74 -4.57 20.37 -31.36
N GLY A 75 -4.04 20.77 -30.21
CA GLY A 75 -3.47 22.11 -30.01
C GLY A 75 -1.99 22.21 -30.41
N PRO A 76 -1.36 23.39 -30.25
CA PRO A 76 0.05 23.58 -30.52
C PRO A 76 0.91 22.79 -29.52
N ALA A 77 1.93 22.10 -30.01
CA ALA A 77 2.85 21.34 -29.16
C ALA A 77 3.46 22.25 -28.08
N GLN A 78 3.29 21.89 -26.80
CA GLN A 78 3.94 22.57 -25.69
C GLN A 78 5.39 22.12 -25.52
N GLU A 79 6.18 22.94 -24.82
CA GLU A 79 7.57 22.61 -24.52
C GLU A 79 7.67 21.32 -23.69
N PRO A 80 8.60 20.41 -24.03
CA PRO A 80 8.85 19.20 -23.24
C PRO A 80 9.11 19.55 -21.77
N THR A 81 8.40 18.90 -20.87
CA THR A 81 8.50 19.11 -19.42
C THR A 81 9.26 17.97 -18.78
N VAL A 82 10.35 18.28 -18.09
CA VAL A 82 11.13 17.33 -17.28
C VAL A 82 10.91 17.62 -15.81
N ILE A 83 10.58 16.60 -15.03
CA ILE A 83 10.23 16.72 -13.61
C ILE A 83 10.98 15.67 -12.83
N ALA A 84 11.70 16.07 -11.79
CA ALA A 84 12.31 15.14 -10.85
C ALA A 84 11.38 14.87 -9.67
N THR A 85 11.32 13.62 -9.24
CA THR A 85 10.46 13.16 -8.14
C THR A 85 11.20 12.23 -7.21
N ASP A 86 11.00 12.42 -5.91
CA ASP A 86 11.61 11.60 -4.87
C ASP A 86 10.68 11.43 -3.66
N GLY A 87 10.93 10.38 -2.87
CA GLY A 87 10.29 10.11 -1.60
C GLY A 87 11.32 9.88 -0.50
N SER A 88 11.07 10.48 0.66
CA SER A 88 11.92 10.35 1.84
C SER A 88 11.11 9.85 3.02
N CYS A 89 11.70 9.01 3.87
CA CYS A 89 11.04 8.44 5.03
C CYS A 89 11.96 8.47 6.25
N ILE A 90 11.68 9.38 7.17
CA ILE A 90 12.32 9.42 8.48
C ILE A 90 11.82 8.22 9.29
N GLU A 91 12.76 7.51 9.93
CA GLU A 91 12.46 6.33 10.75
C GLU A 91 11.74 5.21 9.98
N ASN A 92 12.12 5.00 8.73
CA ASN A 92 11.50 4.00 7.86
C ASN A 92 11.43 2.61 8.51
N GLY A 93 10.21 2.07 8.61
CA GLY A 93 9.97 0.78 9.25
C GLY A 93 9.60 0.83 10.74
N ARG A 94 9.60 2.02 11.35
CA ARG A 94 9.10 2.29 12.71
C ARG A 94 7.64 2.75 12.70
N GLU A 95 6.96 2.66 13.85
CA GLU A 95 5.57 3.13 13.98
C GLU A 95 5.48 4.67 13.86
N THR A 96 6.55 5.35 14.27
CA THR A 96 6.76 6.82 14.24
C THR A 96 7.20 7.35 12.87
N ALA A 97 7.26 6.49 11.85
CA ALA A 97 7.77 6.86 10.53
C ALA A 97 7.04 8.07 9.92
N ARG A 98 7.82 8.99 9.35
CA ARG A 98 7.32 10.22 8.73
C ARG A 98 7.75 10.25 7.28
N VAL A 99 6.79 10.33 6.35
CA VAL A 99 7.10 10.27 4.91
C VAL A 99 6.87 11.61 4.24
N GLY A 100 7.85 12.02 3.45
CA GLY A 100 7.76 13.15 2.55
C GLY A 100 7.78 12.74 1.07
N ALA A 101 7.22 13.60 0.23
CA ALA A 101 7.25 13.50 -1.22
C ALA A 101 7.73 14.84 -1.79
N GLY A 102 8.73 14.77 -2.68
CA GLY A 102 9.36 15.91 -3.31
C GLY A 102 9.12 15.92 -4.81
N ILE A 103 8.75 17.08 -5.35
CA ILE A 103 8.49 17.30 -6.78
C ILE A 103 9.23 18.56 -7.21
N TYR A 104 10.06 18.43 -8.22
CA TYR A 104 10.92 19.50 -8.71
C TYR A 104 10.81 19.67 -10.23
N PHE A 105 10.29 20.82 -10.65
CA PHE A 105 10.17 21.25 -12.05
C PHE A 105 11.38 22.09 -12.51
N GLY A 106 12.00 22.81 -11.59
CA GLY A 106 13.12 23.70 -11.90
C GLY A 106 13.34 24.78 -10.84
N ASN A 107 14.41 25.55 -10.97
CA ASN A 107 14.74 26.60 -10.03
C ASN A 107 13.62 27.65 -10.00
N HIS A 108 13.11 27.96 -8.81
CA HIS A 108 12.04 28.92 -8.56
C HIS A 108 10.70 28.62 -9.26
N ASP A 109 10.46 27.40 -9.74
CA ASP A 109 9.15 27.02 -10.29
C ASP A 109 8.12 26.90 -9.16
N LEU A 110 6.99 27.60 -9.29
CA LEU A 110 5.90 27.61 -8.31
C LEU A 110 5.21 26.25 -8.15
N ARG A 111 5.41 25.33 -9.10
CA ARG A 111 4.87 23.96 -9.06
C ARG A 111 5.74 23.01 -8.25
N ASN A 112 6.94 23.44 -7.82
CA ASN A 112 7.76 22.66 -6.90
C ASN A 112 6.97 22.40 -5.61
N LYS A 113 6.95 21.15 -5.16
CA LYS A 113 6.25 20.76 -3.94
C LYS A 113 7.14 19.94 -3.03
N SER A 114 7.06 20.28 -1.76
CA SER A 114 7.47 19.45 -0.63
C SER A 114 6.20 19.09 0.12
N MET A 115 5.90 17.81 0.30
CA MET A 115 4.64 17.36 0.90
C MET A 115 4.89 16.36 2.01
N ARG A 116 4.16 16.51 3.11
CA ARG A 116 4.07 15.54 4.20
C ARG A 116 2.89 14.61 3.98
N LEU A 117 3.13 13.30 3.89
CA LEU A 117 2.06 12.34 3.71
C LEU A 117 1.23 12.20 5.01
N PRO A 118 -0.11 12.13 4.91
CA PRO A 118 -0.97 11.79 6.04
C PRO A 118 -0.90 10.29 6.35
N ILE A 119 -1.32 9.91 7.56
CA ILE A 119 -1.41 8.49 7.98
C ILE A 119 -2.61 7.80 7.31
N ASN A 120 -3.63 8.57 6.93
CA ASN A 120 -4.78 8.10 6.16
C ASN A 120 -4.87 8.86 4.84
N MET A 121 -5.07 8.11 3.76
CA MET A 121 -5.39 8.64 2.44
C MET A 121 -6.89 8.90 2.35
N PHE A 122 -7.26 10.01 1.71
CA PHE A 122 -8.64 10.35 1.41
C PHE A 122 -8.97 9.95 -0.03
N LYS A 123 -9.87 8.96 -0.19
CA LYS A 123 -10.44 8.59 -1.48
C LYS A 123 -11.81 9.27 -1.61
N ARG A 124 -12.00 10.09 -2.64
CA ARG A 124 -13.34 10.53 -3.05
C ARG A 124 -14.07 9.30 -3.61
N MET A 125 -15.34 9.05 -3.28
CA MET A 125 -16.00 7.77 -3.64
C MET A 125 -16.79 7.78 -4.95
N THR A 126 -17.45 8.89 -5.31
CA THR A 126 -18.03 9.14 -6.64
C THR A 126 -18.27 10.65 -6.82
N LYS A 127 -18.57 11.11 -8.05
CA LYS A 127 -19.12 12.46 -8.28
C LYS A 127 -20.51 12.68 -7.63
N ALA A 128 -21.26 11.60 -7.36
CA ALA A 128 -22.66 11.65 -6.92
C ALA A 128 -22.81 11.71 -5.38
N THR A 129 -21.89 11.08 -4.65
CA THR A 129 -21.87 11.11 -3.18
C THR A 129 -20.57 11.78 -2.75
N ASN A 130 -20.64 13.02 -2.24
CA ASN A 130 -19.50 13.78 -1.66
C ASN A 130 -18.86 13.09 -0.42
N GLN A 131 -19.03 11.77 -0.26
CA GLN A 131 -18.43 10.99 0.82
C GLN A 131 -16.95 10.74 0.53
N ILE A 132 -16.12 11.06 1.51
CA ILE A 132 -14.69 10.79 1.50
C ILE A 132 -14.46 9.54 2.34
N LYS A 133 -13.91 8.50 1.72
CA LYS A 133 -13.51 7.29 2.41
C LYS A 133 -12.05 7.39 2.81
N GLN A 134 -11.81 7.26 4.11
CA GLN A 134 -10.45 7.19 4.65
C GLN A 134 -9.93 5.75 4.55
N SER A 135 -8.67 5.61 4.11
CA SER A 135 -7.96 4.34 4.12
C SER A 135 -6.54 4.54 4.63
N PRO A 136 -5.99 3.63 5.46
CA PRO A 136 -4.62 3.73 5.94
C PRO A 136 -3.61 3.86 4.80
N LEU A 137 -2.68 4.80 4.94
CA LEU A 137 -1.58 5.04 4.00
C LEU A 137 -0.27 4.58 4.65
N GLU A 138 0.36 3.56 4.07
CA GLU A 138 1.60 2.99 4.61
C GLU A 138 2.70 4.07 4.62
N GLN A 139 3.22 4.39 5.80
CA GLN A 139 4.38 5.28 5.93
C GLN A 139 5.66 4.52 5.56
N SER A 140 6.08 4.60 4.30
CA SER A 140 7.31 4.02 3.76
C SER A 140 7.90 4.88 2.64
N ASN A 141 9.20 4.72 2.35
CA ASN A 141 9.86 5.44 1.26
C ASN A 141 9.14 5.27 -0.08
N GLN A 142 8.83 4.01 -0.40
CA GLN A 142 8.11 3.63 -1.62
C GLN A 142 6.73 4.29 -1.75
N THR A 143 6.09 4.65 -0.64
CA THR A 143 4.81 5.37 -0.66
C THR A 143 5.03 6.84 -1.03
N GLY A 144 6.07 7.47 -0.46
CA GLY A 144 6.47 8.84 -0.81
C GLY A 144 6.83 8.97 -2.29
N GLU A 145 7.65 8.04 -2.80
CA GLU A 145 8.08 8.00 -4.20
C GLU A 145 6.89 7.91 -5.18
N VAL A 146 5.92 7.02 -4.92
CA VAL A 146 4.75 6.86 -5.79
C VAL A 146 3.82 8.07 -5.72
N ILE A 147 3.65 8.67 -4.54
CA ILE A 147 2.88 9.91 -4.38
C ILE A 147 3.53 11.06 -5.13
N ALA A 148 4.85 11.24 -4.99
CA ALA A 148 5.60 12.27 -5.71
C ALA A 148 5.38 12.15 -7.22
N ALA A 149 5.54 10.94 -7.78
CA ALA A 149 5.29 10.67 -9.19
C ALA A 149 3.85 11.00 -9.58
N ARG A 150 2.84 10.54 -8.83
CA ARG A 150 1.42 10.79 -9.12
C ARG A 150 1.10 12.29 -9.15
N GLU A 151 1.55 13.02 -8.14
CA GLU A 151 1.28 14.45 -8.00
C GLU A 151 2.02 15.26 -9.07
N ALA A 152 3.25 14.86 -9.41
CA ALA A 152 4.02 15.48 -10.50
C ALA A 152 3.28 15.36 -11.84
N ILE A 153 2.78 14.16 -12.14
CA ILE A 153 1.98 13.91 -13.35
C ILE A 153 0.74 14.82 -13.39
N GLU A 154 0.07 15.04 -12.26
CA GLU A 154 -1.16 15.85 -12.24
C GLU A 154 -0.92 17.36 -12.30
N LEU A 155 0.26 17.82 -11.88
CA LEU A 155 0.65 19.23 -11.93
C LEU A 155 1.21 19.62 -13.30
N ALA A 156 1.66 18.65 -14.09
CA ALA A 156 2.26 18.91 -15.38
C ALA A 156 1.20 19.23 -16.46
N PRO A 157 1.55 20.02 -17.49
CA PRO A 157 0.66 20.31 -18.60
C PRO A 157 0.45 19.06 -19.47
N ARG A 158 -0.81 18.58 -19.57
CA ARG A 158 -1.19 17.29 -20.18
C ARG A 158 -0.90 17.17 -21.68
N ASP A 159 -0.61 18.29 -22.32
CA ASP A 159 -0.34 18.46 -23.74
C ASP A 159 1.15 18.65 -24.06
N ALA A 160 2.03 18.55 -23.07
CA ALA A 160 3.48 18.51 -23.25
C ALA A 160 4.02 17.08 -23.25
N ILE A 161 5.13 16.84 -23.95
CA ILE A 161 5.94 15.64 -23.72
C ILE A 161 6.42 15.66 -22.27
N LEU A 162 6.17 14.58 -21.53
CA LEU A 162 6.50 14.49 -20.11
C LEU A 162 7.66 13.52 -19.88
N THR A 163 8.70 13.96 -19.18
CA THR A 163 9.75 13.08 -18.63
C THR A 163 9.75 13.18 -17.12
N VAL A 164 9.46 12.07 -16.44
CA VAL A 164 9.58 11.97 -14.98
C VAL A 164 10.91 11.28 -14.67
N GLU A 165 11.80 12.03 -14.03
CA GLU A 165 13.07 11.57 -13.49
C GLU A 165 12.86 11.09 -12.05
N THR A 166 13.33 9.87 -11.75
CA THR A 166 13.26 9.30 -10.39
C THR A 166 14.38 8.29 -10.19
N ASP A 167 14.96 8.24 -8.99
CA ASP A 167 15.89 7.18 -8.62
C ASP A 167 15.18 5.90 -8.12
N SER A 168 13.86 5.97 -7.94
CA SER A 168 13.02 4.85 -7.57
C SER A 168 12.82 3.88 -8.73
N LYS A 169 13.58 2.78 -8.69
CA LYS A 169 13.29 1.59 -9.52
C LYS A 169 11.90 1.05 -9.25
N TYR A 170 11.36 1.23 -8.03
CA TYR A 170 10.02 0.78 -7.70
C TYR A 170 8.97 1.54 -8.52
N VAL A 171 9.01 2.88 -8.53
CA VAL A 171 8.11 3.72 -9.35
C VAL A 171 8.25 3.38 -10.82
N GLN A 172 9.48 3.39 -11.35
CA GLN A 172 9.72 3.12 -12.78
C GLN A 172 9.11 1.76 -13.18
N ILE A 173 9.41 0.69 -12.42
CA ILE A 173 8.94 -0.66 -12.75
C ILE A 173 7.41 -0.79 -12.57
N GLN A 174 6.83 -0.21 -11.51
CA GLN A 174 5.39 -0.34 -11.25
C GLN A 174 4.53 0.42 -12.24
N LEU A 175 4.97 1.60 -12.69
CA LEU A 175 4.24 2.42 -13.67
C LEU A 175 4.46 1.96 -15.11
N THR A 176 5.48 1.13 -15.39
CA THR A 176 5.76 0.63 -16.75
C THR A 176 5.60 -0.89 -16.84
N LYS A 177 6.66 -1.65 -16.59
CA LYS A 177 6.78 -3.09 -16.83
C LYS A 177 5.71 -3.91 -16.11
N ASN A 178 5.34 -3.51 -14.89
CA ASN A 178 4.37 -4.26 -14.09
C ASN A 178 2.92 -3.80 -14.28
N THR A 179 2.64 -2.71 -14.99
CA THR A 179 1.29 -2.15 -15.16
C THR A 179 0.31 -3.23 -15.66
N LYS A 180 0.55 -3.78 -16.86
CA LYS A 180 -0.33 -4.80 -17.46
C LYS A 180 -0.45 -6.05 -16.59
N LYS A 181 0.66 -6.52 -16.03
CA LYS A 181 0.70 -7.71 -15.15
C LYS A 181 -0.11 -7.50 -13.87
N ASN A 182 -0.03 -6.31 -13.28
CA ASN A 182 -0.77 -5.98 -12.08
C ASN A 182 -2.26 -5.80 -12.37
N GLU A 183 -2.59 -5.18 -13.51
CA GLU A 183 -3.96 -5.10 -14.01
C GLU A 183 -4.54 -6.48 -14.22
N ASP A 184 -3.86 -7.39 -14.93
CA ASP A 184 -4.32 -8.77 -15.13
C ASP A 184 -4.55 -9.49 -13.80
N LYS A 185 -3.72 -9.21 -12.79
CA LYS A 185 -3.84 -9.80 -11.44
C LYS A 185 -4.74 -9.01 -10.49
N GLY A 186 -5.44 -7.98 -10.97
CA GLY A 186 -6.34 -7.16 -10.15
C GLY A 186 -5.69 -6.41 -9.01
N TYR A 187 -4.37 -6.19 -9.07
CA TYR A 187 -3.57 -5.60 -7.99
C TYR A 187 -3.70 -6.34 -6.65
N ILE A 188 -4.03 -7.63 -6.67
CA ILE A 188 -4.14 -8.45 -5.45
C ILE A 188 -2.76 -8.61 -4.81
N GLY A 189 -2.63 -8.21 -3.55
CA GLY A 189 -1.38 -8.22 -2.81
C GLY A 189 -0.31 -7.24 -3.31
N VAL A 190 -0.67 -6.26 -4.13
CA VAL A 190 0.22 -5.18 -4.57
C VAL A 190 0.13 -4.03 -3.55
N LYS A 191 1.27 -3.65 -2.98
CA LYS A 191 1.38 -2.47 -2.09
C LYS A 191 1.13 -1.19 -2.88
N ASN A 192 0.63 -0.15 -2.21
CA ASN A 192 0.36 1.16 -2.81
C ASN A 192 -0.57 1.12 -4.04
N ARG A 193 -1.37 0.04 -4.19
CA ARG A 193 -2.18 -0.20 -5.39
C ARG A 193 -3.16 0.91 -5.73
N GLU A 194 -3.74 1.57 -4.74
CA GLU A 194 -4.70 2.65 -4.99
C GLU A 194 -4.02 3.86 -5.62
N ILE A 195 -2.82 4.20 -5.13
CA ILE A 195 -2.02 5.33 -5.64
C ILE A 195 -1.45 4.99 -7.01
N LEU A 196 -0.97 3.76 -7.20
CA LEU A 196 -0.48 3.26 -8.49
C LEU A 196 -1.58 3.30 -9.54
N LYS A 197 -2.79 2.83 -9.22
CA LYS A 197 -3.95 2.91 -10.10
C LYS A 197 -4.27 4.36 -10.49
N ALA A 198 -4.24 5.28 -9.53
CA ALA A 198 -4.47 6.69 -9.80
C ALA A 198 -3.40 7.27 -10.72
N ALA A 199 -2.11 7.03 -10.45
CA ALA A 199 -1.01 7.48 -11.31
C ALA A 199 -1.12 6.93 -12.74
N ILE A 200 -1.39 5.63 -12.89
CA ILE A 200 -1.60 4.97 -14.19
C ILE A 200 -2.80 5.59 -14.92
N ALA A 201 -3.90 5.86 -14.22
CA ALA A 201 -5.07 6.52 -14.81
C ALA A 201 -4.74 7.96 -15.27
N SER A 202 -3.93 8.70 -14.52
CA SER A 202 -3.49 10.05 -14.91
C SER A 202 -2.56 10.00 -16.13
N LEU A 203 -1.65 9.04 -16.19
CA LEU A 203 -0.74 8.83 -17.33
C LEU A 203 -1.48 8.40 -18.60
N ARG A 204 -2.52 7.56 -18.48
CA ARG A 204 -3.32 7.16 -19.64
C ARG A 204 -4.10 8.32 -20.24
N ARG A 205 -4.43 9.34 -19.44
CA ARG A 205 -5.07 10.59 -19.89
C ARG A 205 -4.09 11.61 -20.48
N TRP A 206 -2.80 11.28 -20.54
CA TRP A 206 -1.82 12.14 -21.15
C TRP A 206 -1.98 12.13 -22.66
N ASN A 207 -1.94 13.30 -23.28
CA ASN A 207 -2.18 13.39 -24.72
C ASN A 207 -0.90 13.28 -25.56
N GLN A 208 0.26 13.27 -24.90
CA GLN A 208 1.59 13.19 -25.51
C GLN A 208 2.36 11.98 -24.95
N PRO A 209 3.52 11.62 -25.54
CA PRO A 209 4.40 10.63 -24.96
C PRO A 209 4.84 10.99 -23.53
N THR A 210 4.83 9.99 -22.64
CA THR A 210 5.40 10.09 -21.30
C THR A 210 6.55 9.12 -21.11
N TYR A 211 7.66 9.61 -20.58
CA TYR A 211 8.90 8.90 -20.33
C TYR A 211 9.17 8.80 -18.83
N LEU A 212 9.52 7.62 -18.34
CA LEU A 212 10.05 7.41 -16.99
C LEU A 212 11.54 7.14 -17.10
N LYS A 213 12.34 8.13 -16.71
CA LYS A 213 13.81 8.06 -16.73
C LYS A 213 14.31 7.70 -15.34
N TRP A 214 14.90 6.52 -15.23
CA TRP A 214 15.61 6.15 -14.02
C TRP A 214 16.93 6.88 -13.97
N ILE A 215 17.23 7.43 -12.81
CA ILE A 215 18.50 8.10 -12.55
C ILE A 215 19.16 7.45 -11.35
N LYS A 216 20.49 7.47 -11.32
CA LYS A 216 21.23 6.93 -10.20
C LYS A 216 21.16 7.93 -9.03
N GLY A 217 20.54 7.52 -7.93
CA GLY A 217 20.49 8.32 -6.70
C GLY A 217 21.89 8.68 -6.18
N HIS A 218 21.97 9.84 -5.52
CA HIS A 218 23.19 10.38 -4.90
C HIS A 218 24.42 10.47 -5.83
N ASN A 219 24.21 10.82 -7.10
CA ASN A 219 25.27 10.89 -8.11
C ASN A 219 25.54 12.32 -8.62
N GLY A 220 25.12 13.37 -7.88
CA GLY A 220 25.35 14.77 -8.30
C GLY A 220 24.34 15.31 -9.30
N ASP A 221 23.21 14.64 -9.53
CA ASP A 221 22.17 15.16 -10.44
C ASP A 221 21.38 16.27 -9.74
N GLU A 222 21.56 17.51 -10.22
CA GLU A 222 21.00 18.71 -9.58
C GLU A 222 19.48 18.65 -9.40
N ARG A 223 18.74 18.10 -10.40
CA ARG A 223 17.28 18.01 -10.31
C ARG A 223 16.85 16.94 -9.31
N ASN A 224 17.50 15.79 -9.31
CA ASN A 224 17.22 14.74 -8.34
C ASN A 224 17.51 15.17 -6.92
N GLU A 225 18.67 15.80 -6.69
CA GLU A 225 19.03 16.30 -5.38
C GLU A 225 18.07 17.39 -4.89
N ALA A 226 17.54 18.21 -5.81
CA ALA A 226 16.48 19.14 -5.45
C ALA A 226 15.18 18.42 -5.06
N ALA A 227 14.79 17.36 -5.77
CA ALA A 227 13.63 16.55 -5.41
C ALA A 227 13.83 15.83 -4.06
N ASP A 228 15.01 15.26 -3.80
CA ASP A 228 15.40 14.63 -2.52
C ASP A 228 15.30 15.64 -1.37
N ARG A 229 15.88 16.84 -1.54
CA ARG A 229 15.76 17.93 -0.54
C ARG A 229 14.30 18.29 -0.25
N LEU A 230 13.45 18.39 -1.28
CA LEU A 230 12.03 18.67 -1.10
C LEU A 230 11.31 17.50 -0.39
N ALA A 231 11.67 16.26 -0.70
CA ALA A 231 11.11 15.08 -0.06
C ALA A 231 11.52 15.02 1.43
N GLY A 232 12.79 15.26 1.75
CA GLY A 232 13.30 15.37 3.11
C GLY A 232 12.59 16.45 3.91
N ALA A 233 12.53 17.67 3.38
CA ALA A 233 11.78 18.77 3.99
C ALA A 233 10.29 18.40 4.22
N GLY A 234 9.71 17.62 3.31
CA GLY A 234 8.34 17.14 3.42
C GLY A 234 8.15 16.17 4.59
N ALA A 235 9.11 15.28 4.82
CA ALA A 235 9.09 14.36 5.95
C ALA A 235 9.21 15.10 7.30
N GLU A 236 9.98 16.19 7.31
CA GLU A 236 10.23 17.03 8.48
C GLU A 236 9.10 17.99 8.85
N LYS A 237 8.16 18.29 7.95
CA LYS A 237 6.99 19.11 8.29
C LYS A 237 6.17 18.50 9.42
N GLU A 238 5.76 19.32 10.38
CA GLU A 238 4.89 18.91 11.49
C GLU A 238 3.46 18.62 11.01
N THR A 239 2.94 19.46 10.14
CA THR A 239 1.59 19.34 9.59
C THR A 239 1.57 18.44 8.36
N VAL A 240 0.55 17.57 8.27
CA VAL A 240 0.31 16.75 7.08
C VAL A 240 -0.30 17.58 5.95
N ASP A 241 0.14 17.33 4.72
CA ASP A 241 -0.47 17.91 3.53
C ASP A 241 -1.72 17.11 3.11
N ASN A 242 -2.69 17.79 2.50
CA ASN A 242 -3.92 17.13 2.06
C ASN A 242 -3.71 16.42 0.71
N ILE A 243 -3.53 15.11 0.79
CA ILE A 243 -3.35 14.25 -0.39
C ILE A 243 -4.68 13.59 -0.72
N ILE A 244 -5.35 14.14 -1.73
CA ILE A 244 -6.60 13.60 -2.26
C ILE A 244 -6.28 12.78 -3.49
N VAL A 245 -6.54 11.47 -3.39
CA VAL A 245 -6.52 10.60 -4.57
C VAL A 245 -7.94 10.63 -5.16
N PRO A 246 -8.15 11.32 -6.31
CA PRO A 246 -9.45 11.35 -6.94
C PRO A 246 -9.85 9.93 -7.37
N ASP A 247 -11.15 9.68 -7.49
CA ASP A 247 -11.63 8.47 -8.15
C ASP A 247 -10.97 8.36 -9.53
N SER A 248 -10.38 7.20 -9.79
CA SER A 248 -9.81 6.88 -11.09
C SER A 248 -10.89 7.07 -12.15
N ILE A 249 -10.57 7.89 -13.15
CA ILE A 249 -11.45 8.14 -14.28
C ILE A 249 -11.63 6.83 -15.05
N GLY A 250 -12.82 6.24 -14.95
CA GLY A 250 -13.30 5.16 -15.83
C GLY A 250 -12.55 3.82 -15.78
N LEU A 251 -11.44 3.70 -15.07
CA LEU A 251 -10.56 2.53 -15.14
C LEU A 251 -10.44 1.81 -13.79
N GLU A 252 -11.57 1.42 -13.20
CA GLU A 252 -11.58 0.56 -12.03
C GLU A 252 -11.45 -0.91 -12.44
N VAL A 253 -10.21 -1.35 -12.71
CA VAL A 253 -9.94 -2.78 -12.90
C VAL A 253 -10.08 -3.49 -11.55
N THR A 254 -11.11 -4.33 -11.44
CA THR A 254 -11.35 -5.18 -10.27
C THR A 254 -11.23 -6.67 -10.62
N GLY A 255 -10.95 -7.48 -9.61
CA GLY A 255 -10.67 -8.91 -9.79
C GLY A 255 -9.44 -9.19 -10.61
N ALA A 256 -9.06 -10.46 -10.71
CA ALA A 256 -7.96 -10.93 -11.54
C ALA A 256 -8.51 -11.79 -12.68
N LYS A 257 -7.89 -11.70 -13.86
CA LYS A 257 -8.20 -12.58 -14.99
C LYS A 257 -8.07 -14.03 -14.58
N LEU A 258 -9.01 -14.85 -15.03
CA LEU A 258 -9.00 -16.29 -14.78
C LEU A 258 -7.76 -16.94 -15.42
N SER A 259 -7.35 -16.47 -16.60
CA SER A 259 -6.16 -16.96 -17.33
C SER A 259 -4.84 -16.80 -16.55
N VAL A 260 -4.72 -15.81 -15.67
CA VAL A 260 -3.51 -15.58 -14.84
C VAL A 260 -3.67 -16.09 -13.40
N MET A 261 -4.79 -16.73 -13.08
CA MET A 261 -5.11 -17.15 -11.73
C MET A 261 -4.26 -18.34 -11.32
N MET A 262 -3.52 -18.16 -10.22
CA MET A 262 -2.73 -19.22 -9.58
C MET A 262 -3.25 -19.43 -8.16
N GLN A 263 -3.07 -20.63 -7.59
CA GLN A 263 -3.45 -20.93 -6.21
C GLN A 263 -2.90 -19.90 -5.21
N LYS A 264 -1.65 -19.47 -5.38
CA LYS A 264 -1.02 -18.41 -4.55
C LYS A 264 -1.75 -17.06 -4.66
N LEU A 265 -2.21 -16.69 -5.85
CA LEU A 265 -2.95 -15.44 -6.08
C LEU A 265 -4.35 -15.53 -5.47
N ALA A 266 -5.05 -16.65 -5.71
CA ALA A 266 -6.36 -16.93 -5.13
C ALA A 266 -6.30 -16.92 -3.59
N TYR A 267 -5.29 -17.57 -3.00
CA TYR A 267 -5.09 -17.58 -1.56
C TYR A 267 -4.90 -16.16 -0.99
N LYS A 268 -4.09 -15.32 -1.64
CA LYS A 268 -3.94 -13.91 -1.25
C LYS A 268 -5.27 -13.16 -1.32
N ALA A 269 -6.03 -13.32 -2.42
CA ALA A 269 -7.33 -12.68 -2.61
C ALA A 269 -8.33 -13.07 -1.53
N ILE A 270 -8.47 -14.37 -1.27
CA ILE A 270 -9.36 -14.92 -0.23
C ILE A 270 -8.93 -14.42 1.14
N ARG A 271 -7.62 -14.41 1.43
CA ARG A 271 -7.10 -13.92 2.71
C ARG A 271 -7.41 -12.44 2.92
N GLU A 272 -7.17 -11.58 1.92
CA GLU A 272 -7.50 -10.15 2.00
C GLU A 272 -9.00 -9.93 2.28
N ARG A 273 -9.88 -10.65 1.55
CA ARG A 273 -11.34 -10.56 1.73
C ARG A 273 -11.80 -11.06 3.09
N LYS A 274 -11.31 -12.22 3.52
CA LYS A 274 -11.62 -12.77 4.85
C LYS A 274 -11.13 -11.84 5.95
N LEU A 275 -9.91 -11.30 5.85
CA LEU A 275 -9.40 -10.33 6.82
C LEU A 275 -10.26 -9.06 6.88
N LYS A 276 -10.70 -8.53 5.74
CA LYS A 276 -11.62 -7.38 5.68
C LYS A 276 -12.97 -7.70 6.33
N LYS A 277 -13.52 -8.90 6.10
CA LYS A 277 -14.77 -9.36 6.73
C LYS A 277 -14.60 -9.54 8.25
N GLU A 278 -13.52 -10.19 8.68
CA GLU A 278 -13.23 -10.41 10.10
C GLU A 278 -13.03 -9.08 10.85
N ARG A 279 -12.29 -8.13 10.27
CA ARG A 279 -12.13 -6.78 10.84
C ARG A 279 -13.45 -6.05 10.98
N ARG A 280 -14.38 -6.21 10.02
CA ARG A 280 -15.74 -5.63 10.11
C ARG A 280 -16.61 -6.30 11.16
N LYS A 281 -16.53 -7.63 11.28
CA LYS A 281 -17.40 -8.41 12.18
C LYS A 281 -16.95 -8.31 13.64
N ASN A 282 -15.66 -8.52 13.88
CA ASN A 282 -15.11 -8.74 15.22
C ASN A 282 -14.30 -7.53 15.73
N GLY A 283 -14.19 -6.46 14.93
CA GLY A 283 -13.38 -5.29 15.27
C GLY A 283 -11.90 -5.62 15.46
N SER A 284 -11.20 -4.76 16.20
CA SER A 284 -9.85 -5.07 16.68
C SER A 284 -9.92 -5.91 17.95
N ARG A 285 -9.06 -6.92 18.06
CA ARG A 285 -8.96 -7.75 19.27
C ARG A 285 -8.28 -6.95 20.37
N ARG A 286 -9.07 -6.33 21.26
CA ARG A 286 -8.60 -5.38 22.29
C ARG A 286 -7.35 -5.87 23.03
N ARG A 287 -7.40 -7.08 23.60
CA ARG A 287 -6.27 -7.67 24.35
C ARG A 287 -5.00 -7.87 23.52
N THR A 288 -5.15 -8.27 22.25
CA THR A 288 -4.01 -8.37 21.34
C THR A 288 -3.40 -6.99 21.06
N VAL A 289 -4.23 -5.95 20.95
CA VAL A 289 -3.73 -4.57 20.76
C VAL A 289 -2.98 -4.09 21.99
N GLU A 290 -3.57 -4.25 23.18
CA GLU A 290 -2.95 -3.90 24.47
C GLU A 290 -1.58 -4.59 24.63
N ASN A 291 -1.50 -5.89 24.33
CA ASN A 291 -0.23 -6.64 24.40
C ASN A 291 0.80 -6.15 23.38
N ILE A 292 0.38 -5.76 22.17
CA ILE A 292 1.28 -5.17 21.18
C ILE A 292 1.81 -3.81 21.65
N GLU A 293 0.95 -2.99 22.27
CA GLU A 293 1.33 -1.69 22.82
C GLU A 293 2.31 -1.83 23.99
N LYS A 294 2.10 -2.81 24.87
CA LYS A 294 3.09 -3.18 25.91
C LYS A 294 4.45 -3.55 25.30
N VAL A 295 4.46 -4.39 24.26
CA VAL A 295 5.71 -4.75 23.57
C VAL A 295 6.37 -3.53 22.95
N GLN A 296 5.60 -2.61 22.36
CA GLN A 296 6.14 -1.37 21.79
C GLN A 296 6.78 -0.50 22.88
N ALA A 297 6.09 -0.28 24.00
CA ALA A 297 6.59 0.53 25.12
C ALA A 297 7.88 -0.06 25.72
N GLN A 298 7.93 -1.37 25.92
CA GLN A 298 9.12 -2.05 26.46
C GLN A 298 10.31 -2.02 25.50
N VAL A 299 10.08 -2.13 24.19
CA VAL A 299 11.15 -1.99 23.18
C VAL A 299 11.63 -0.54 23.09
N GLU A 300 10.73 0.43 23.25
CA GLU A 300 11.09 1.85 23.29
C GLU A 300 11.94 2.17 24.52
N GLU A 301 11.55 1.68 25.70
CA GLU A 301 12.31 1.84 26.93
C GLU A 301 13.71 1.22 26.83
N ALA A 302 13.82 0.00 26.28
CA ALA A 302 15.08 -0.72 26.20
C ALA A 302 16.01 -0.24 25.07
N PHE A 303 15.48 0.21 23.93
CA PHE A 303 16.26 0.45 22.71
C PHE A 303 16.04 1.84 22.09
N GLY A 304 15.16 2.68 22.64
CA GLY A 304 14.84 4.01 22.11
C GLY A 304 14.14 3.99 20.75
N LEU A 305 13.42 2.92 20.40
CA LEU A 305 12.70 2.81 19.12
C LEU A 305 11.35 2.14 19.27
N VAL A 306 10.37 2.58 18.46
CA VAL A 306 9.03 1.99 18.42
C VAL A 306 8.86 1.11 17.17
N PRO A 307 8.83 -0.24 17.31
CA PRO A 307 8.69 -1.13 16.16
C PRO A 307 7.28 -1.06 15.56
N LYS A 308 7.16 -1.22 14.23
CA LYS A 308 5.84 -1.41 13.59
C LYS A 308 5.14 -2.66 14.12
N LYS A 309 3.82 -2.60 14.25
CA LYS A 309 2.98 -3.75 14.69
C LYS A 309 3.22 -5.02 13.85
N ASP A 310 3.27 -4.88 12.52
CA ASP A 310 3.60 -5.99 11.61
C ASP A 310 5.06 -6.47 11.74
N GLY A 311 5.96 -5.59 12.18
CA GLY A 311 7.36 -5.90 12.49
C GLY A 311 7.48 -6.85 13.67
N ILE A 312 6.71 -6.62 14.74
CA ILE A 312 6.65 -7.50 15.92
C ILE A 312 6.23 -8.92 15.50
N TRP A 313 5.17 -9.05 14.71
CA TRP A 313 4.70 -10.35 14.22
C TRP A 313 5.71 -11.08 13.32
N LYS A 314 6.55 -10.34 12.60
CA LYS A 314 7.65 -10.93 11.82
C LYS A 314 8.80 -11.35 12.73
N ALA A 315 9.16 -10.54 13.72
CA ALA A 315 10.25 -10.79 14.65
C ALA A 315 10.05 -12.08 15.43
N ILE A 316 8.83 -12.32 15.98
CA ILE A 316 8.54 -13.56 16.71
C ILE A 316 8.57 -14.82 15.82
N ARG A 317 8.66 -14.65 14.50
CA ARG A 317 8.75 -15.75 13.53
C ARG A 317 10.17 -15.96 12.99
N HIS A 318 11.18 -15.29 13.58
CA HIS A 318 12.56 -15.42 13.17
C HIS A 318 13.04 -16.87 13.14
N LYS A 319 13.95 -17.18 12.21
CA LYS A 319 14.41 -18.55 11.97
C LYS A 319 15.10 -19.17 13.18
N ASP A 320 15.71 -18.35 14.02
CA ASP A 320 16.45 -18.76 15.22
C ASP A 320 15.53 -19.27 16.33
N PHE A 321 14.24 -18.88 16.33
CA PHE A 321 13.28 -19.43 17.28
C PHE A 321 12.80 -20.81 16.83
N ALA A 322 12.77 -21.79 17.73
CA ALA A 322 12.10 -23.06 17.49
C ALA A 322 10.60 -22.85 17.24
N ARG A 323 9.97 -23.72 16.44
CA ARG A 323 8.53 -23.62 16.10
C ARG A 323 7.63 -23.53 17.34
N LYS A 324 7.95 -24.27 18.40
CA LYS A 324 7.22 -24.25 19.67
C LYS A 324 7.28 -22.85 20.32
N THR A 325 8.46 -22.24 20.36
CA THR A 325 8.67 -20.87 20.86
C THR A 325 7.88 -19.84 20.05
N ARG A 326 7.92 -19.92 18.72
CA ARG A 326 7.13 -19.02 17.85
C ARG A 326 5.63 -19.09 18.15
N ASN A 327 5.11 -20.30 18.36
CA ASN A 327 3.70 -20.52 18.71
C ASN A 327 3.39 -19.96 20.11
N PHE A 328 4.26 -20.20 21.08
CA PHE A 328 4.11 -19.69 22.44
C PHE A 328 4.04 -18.16 22.46
N LEU A 329 4.98 -17.48 21.81
CA LEU A 329 4.99 -16.01 21.69
C LEU A 329 3.73 -15.50 20.99
N TRP A 330 3.33 -16.16 19.90
CA TRP A 330 2.11 -15.80 19.17
C TRP A 330 0.85 -15.93 20.04
N MET A 331 0.71 -17.04 20.78
CA MET A 331 -0.44 -17.27 21.67
C MET A 331 -0.45 -16.30 22.85
N THR A 332 0.72 -15.98 23.41
CA THR A 332 0.87 -15.02 24.50
C THR A 332 0.43 -13.63 24.09
N ILE A 333 0.95 -13.11 22.96
CA ILE A 333 0.55 -11.77 22.46
C ILE A 333 -0.95 -11.74 22.13
N HIS A 334 -1.51 -12.85 21.62
CA HIS A 334 -2.95 -12.92 21.36
C HIS A 334 -3.84 -13.09 22.60
N ASP A 335 -3.27 -13.28 23.78
CA ASP A 335 -3.98 -13.69 25.00
C ASP A 335 -4.87 -14.92 24.74
N ALA A 336 -4.24 -15.98 24.21
CA ALA A 336 -4.92 -17.19 23.77
C ALA A 336 -4.84 -18.35 24.78
N TYR A 337 -4.05 -18.20 25.84
CA TYR A 337 -3.97 -19.17 26.94
C TYR A 337 -5.13 -18.96 27.92
N MET A 338 -5.55 -20.04 28.58
CA MET A 338 -6.57 -19.98 29.63
C MET A 338 -5.90 -19.57 30.94
N THR A 339 -5.69 -18.26 31.11
CA THR A 339 -5.04 -17.63 32.26
C THR A 339 -5.77 -16.35 32.69
N GLY A 340 -5.56 -15.90 33.93
CA GLY A 340 -6.12 -14.67 34.49
C GLY A 340 -7.62 -14.53 34.26
N THR A 341 -8.03 -13.39 33.70
CA THR A 341 -9.45 -13.04 33.45
C THR A 341 -10.22 -14.01 32.55
N HIS A 342 -9.55 -14.95 31.85
CA HIS A 342 -10.25 -16.01 31.14
C HIS A 342 -11.02 -16.94 32.09
N TRP A 343 -10.51 -17.12 33.31
CA TRP A 343 -11.14 -17.94 34.34
C TRP A 343 -12.31 -17.25 35.03
N GLU A 344 -12.34 -15.91 35.06
CA GLU A 344 -13.40 -15.10 35.71
C GLU A 344 -14.74 -15.06 34.98
N ARG A 345 -14.83 -15.66 33.78
CA ARG A 345 -16.06 -15.62 32.98
C ARG A 345 -17.22 -16.28 33.76
N ASN A 346 -18.39 -15.64 33.74
CA ASN A 346 -19.62 -16.13 34.39
C ASN A 346 -20.04 -17.55 33.96
N SER A 347 -19.56 -18.03 32.81
CA SER A 347 -19.79 -19.40 32.34
C SER A 347 -18.98 -20.47 33.09
N ASN A 348 -17.95 -20.08 33.85
CA ASN A 348 -17.11 -20.99 34.61
C ASN A 348 -17.70 -21.23 36.01
N SER A 349 -17.46 -22.42 36.58
CA SER A 349 -17.80 -22.71 37.97
C SER A 349 -16.95 -21.90 38.95
N VAL A 350 -17.42 -21.74 40.19
CA VAL A 350 -16.70 -21.04 41.26
C VAL A 350 -15.28 -21.59 41.45
N GLU A 351 -15.15 -22.92 41.53
CA GLU A 351 -13.85 -23.61 41.62
C GLU A 351 -12.89 -23.30 40.45
N ARG A 352 -13.44 -23.02 39.26
CA ARG A 352 -12.63 -22.63 38.09
C ARG A 352 -12.27 -21.16 38.12
N GLN A 353 -13.15 -20.30 38.64
CA GLN A 353 -12.87 -18.87 38.79
C GLN A 353 -11.75 -18.62 39.79
N GLU A 354 -11.59 -19.47 40.81
CA GLU A 354 -10.46 -19.41 41.75
C GLU A 354 -9.09 -19.52 41.05
N ARG A 355 -9.03 -20.15 39.87
CA ARG A 355 -7.80 -20.25 39.05
C ARG A 355 -7.44 -18.97 38.31
N ALA A 356 -8.24 -17.91 38.43
CA ALA A 356 -7.89 -16.61 37.88
C ALA A 356 -6.76 -15.92 38.67
N TYR A 357 -6.51 -16.35 39.91
CA TYR A 357 -5.61 -15.68 40.83
C TYR A 357 -4.52 -16.63 41.33
N CYS A 358 -3.30 -16.10 41.47
CA CYS A 358 -2.16 -16.85 41.97
C CYS A 358 -2.41 -17.28 43.42
N GLN A 359 -2.06 -18.51 43.76
CA GLN A 359 -2.21 -19.02 45.14
C GLN A 359 -1.19 -18.43 46.11
N HIS A 360 -0.06 -17.94 45.60
CA HIS A 360 1.04 -17.40 46.41
C HIS A 360 0.74 -15.98 46.89
N ASP A 361 0.43 -15.06 45.96
CA ASP A 361 0.31 -13.62 46.24
C ASP A 361 -1.08 -13.03 45.93
N ARG A 362 -2.03 -13.86 45.48
CA ARG A 362 -3.41 -13.48 45.15
C ARG A 362 -3.54 -12.43 44.04
N GLN A 363 -2.48 -12.16 43.28
CA GLN A 363 -2.57 -11.34 42.08
C GLN A 363 -3.24 -12.09 40.94
N LEU A 364 -3.69 -11.37 39.91
CA LEU A 364 -4.26 -11.97 38.72
C LEU A 364 -3.20 -12.83 38.00
N GLU A 365 -3.49 -14.12 37.82
CA GLU A 365 -2.54 -15.09 37.25
C GLU A 365 -2.58 -15.07 35.72
N ASP A 366 -2.17 -13.95 35.13
CA ASP A 366 -1.99 -13.81 33.69
C ASP A 366 -0.58 -14.20 33.22
N MET A 367 -0.34 -14.18 31.90
CA MET A 367 0.95 -14.59 31.34
C MET A 367 2.11 -13.67 31.77
N GLU A 368 1.84 -12.40 32.06
CA GLU A 368 2.87 -11.47 32.54
C GLU A 368 3.24 -11.81 33.97
N HIS A 369 2.23 -11.97 34.85
CA HIS A 369 2.44 -12.39 36.22
C HIS A 369 3.23 -13.70 36.31
N ILE A 370 2.80 -14.74 35.58
CA ILE A 370 3.45 -16.07 35.56
C ILE A 370 4.93 -15.98 35.16
N LEU A 371 5.25 -15.16 34.15
CA LEU A 371 6.59 -15.13 33.57
C LEU A 371 7.54 -14.16 34.27
N THR A 372 7.04 -13.03 34.79
CA THR A 372 7.92 -11.91 35.19
C THR A 372 7.67 -11.39 36.60
N SER A 373 6.50 -11.62 37.20
CA SER A 373 6.13 -10.95 38.47
C SER A 373 5.93 -11.89 39.66
N CYS A 374 5.60 -13.16 39.42
CA CYS A 374 5.32 -14.10 40.50
C CYS A 374 6.59 -14.43 41.30
N GLU A 375 6.52 -14.29 42.63
CA GLU A 375 7.61 -14.57 43.58
C GLU A 375 7.70 -16.07 43.97
N SER A 376 6.90 -16.93 43.34
CA SER A 376 7.01 -18.37 43.56
C SER A 376 8.43 -18.85 43.16
N PRO A 377 9.12 -19.66 43.99
CA PRO A 377 10.56 -19.96 43.82
C PRO A 377 10.97 -20.50 42.44
N GLY A 378 10.04 -21.13 41.71
CA GLY A 378 10.32 -21.67 40.39
C GLY A 378 10.69 -20.62 39.33
N GLN A 379 10.12 -19.42 39.42
CA GLN A 379 10.34 -18.36 38.44
C GLN A 379 11.75 -17.77 38.56
N GLU A 380 12.17 -17.45 39.79
CA GLU A 380 13.50 -16.90 40.08
C GLU A 380 14.61 -17.85 39.63
N VAL A 381 14.46 -19.15 39.92
CA VAL A 381 15.43 -20.19 39.53
C VAL A 381 15.57 -20.27 38.00
N ILE A 382 14.46 -20.19 37.26
CA ILE A 382 14.50 -20.23 35.78
C ILE A 382 15.23 -19.01 35.23
N TRP A 383 14.94 -17.80 35.75
CA TRP A 383 15.60 -16.58 35.29
C TRP A 383 17.10 -16.55 35.63
N GLU A 384 17.48 -17.06 36.81
CA GLU A 384 18.89 -17.20 37.18
C GLU A 384 19.62 -18.18 36.24
N LEU A 385 19.00 -19.32 35.91
CA LEU A 385 19.55 -20.26 34.92
C LEU A 385 19.67 -19.63 33.52
N ALA A 386 18.66 -18.86 33.09
CA ALA A 386 18.69 -18.14 31.82
C ALA A 386 19.82 -17.10 31.78
N LYS A 387 20.01 -16.35 32.86
CA LYS A 387 21.09 -15.36 33.00
C LYS A 387 22.46 -16.02 32.94
N ARG A 388 22.65 -17.14 33.64
CA ARG A 388 23.91 -17.92 33.59
C ARG A 388 24.19 -18.43 32.18
N LEU A 389 23.19 -18.98 31.50
CA LEU A 389 23.34 -19.46 30.13
C LEU A 389 23.77 -18.33 29.20
N TRP A 390 23.17 -17.14 29.35
CA TRP A 390 23.49 -15.98 28.52
C TRP A 390 24.91 -15.45 28.77
N ASN A 391 25.35 -15.40 30.03
CA ASN A 391 26.69 -14.94 30.40
C ASN A 391 27.79 -15.94 30.04
N ASN A 392 27.47 -17.24 29.90
CA ASN A 392 28.41 -18.29 29.53
C ASN A 392 28.50 -18.52 28.00
N LEU A 393 27.88 -17.65 27.19
CA LEU A 393 27.93 -17.67 25.73
C LEU A 393 28.93 -16.64 25.14
N GLU A 394 29.63 -15.89 25.98
CA GLU A 394 30.92 -15.24 25.66
C GLU A 394 32.07 -16.21 25.92
#